data_AF-A0A6L5K553-F1
#
_entry.id   AF-A0A6L5K553-F1
#
_cell.length_a   1.000
_cell.length_b   1.000
_cell.length_c   1.000
_cell.angle_alpha   90.00
_cell.angle_beta   90.00
_cell.angle_gamma   90.00
#
_symmetry.space_group_name_H-M   'P 1'
#
loop_
_entity.id
_entity.type
_entity.pdbx_description
1 polymer ?
#
loop_
_entity_poly.entity_id
_entity_poly.type
_entity_poly.pdbx_seq_one_letter_code
_entity_poly.pdbx_strand_id
1 'polypeptide(L)'
;MGTDKDKKVKFLTSSGIEVKQVYSKKDLTGFTASRDLSEPGKYPFTRGLYSTMYRGKLWTMRQYAGFGTAEESNRRYRFLLSQGQTGISIAFDLPTQLGLDSDDPLSHGEVGKVGVAIDSLEDIEILFKRIPLDKISVSMTINSTAAIILAMYLALAEKRETRSKRVHIES
;
A
#
# COMPACT_ATOMS: atom_id res chain seq x y z
N MET A 1 -23.58 51.84 -13.17
CA MET A 1 -23.72 50.88 -12.04
C MET A 1 -23.49 49.49 -12.60
N GLY A 2 -22.43 48.74 -12.32
CA GLY A 2 -21.18 49.02 -11.61
C GLY A 2 -20.11 48.20 -12.35
N THR A 3 -18.98 48.84 -12.64
CA THR A 3 -17.76 48.17 -13.06
C THR A 3 -17.23 47.37 -11.88
N ASP A 4 -17.39 46.05 -11.89
CA ASP A 4 -16.56 45.20 -11.05
C ASP A 4 -15.49 44.54 -11.91
N LYS A 5 -14.27 44.70 -11.43
CA LYS A 5 -13.04 44.46 -12.14
C LYS A 5 -12.88 42.96 -12.31
N ASP A 6 -12.91 42.50 -13.57
CA ASP A 6 -12.36 41.22 -14.02
C ASP A 6 -10.85 41.16 -13.67
N LYS A 7 -10.53 41.04 -12.38
CA LYS A 7 -9.23 40.54 -11.97
C LYS A 7 -9.21 39.10 -12.46
N LYS A 8 -8.51 38.88 -13.57
CA LYS A 8 -8.09 37.55 -14.02
C LYS A 8 -7.19 36.94 -12.94
N VAL A 9 -7.81 36.45 -11.88
CA VAL A 9 -7.13 35.66 -10.87
C VAL A 9 -6.72 34.38 -11.58
N LYS A 10 -5.41 34.15 -11.69
CA LYS A 10 -4.89 32.87 -12.17
C LYS A 10 -5.21 31.82 -11.12
N PHE A 11 -6.04 30.86 -11.48
CA PHE A 11 -6.28 29.70 -10.64
C PHE A 11 -5.11 28.74 -10.86
N LEU A 12 -4.32 28.52 -9.81
CA LEU A 12 -3.20 27.59 -9.84
C LEU A 12 -3.56 26.37 -8.98
N THR A 13 -3.18 25.19 -9.44
CA THR A 13 -3.10 24.01 -8.57
C THR A 13 -2.01 24.19 -7.51
N SER A 14 -1.98 23.33 -6.49
CA SER A 14 -0.88 23.28 -5.51
C SER A 14 0.50 23.02 -6.13
N SER A 15 0.55 22.44 -7.34
CA SER A 15 1.77 22.25 -8.12
C SER A 15 2.13 23.43 -9.03
N GLY A 16 1.41 24.55 -8.94
CA GLY A 16 1.67 25.75 -9.75
C GLY A 16 1.16 25.69 -11.19
N ILE A 17 0.39 24.65 -11.55
CA ILE A 17 -0.19 24.53 -12.91
C ILE A 17 -1.41 25.44 -13.01
N GLU A 18 -1.42 26.32 -14.02
CA GLU A 18 -2.56 27.21 -14.31
C GLU A 18 -3.75 26.44 -14.86
N VAL A 19 -4.91 26.63 -14.23
CA VAL A 19 -6.18 26.00 -14.57
C VAL A 19 -7.07 27.01 -15.29
N LYS A 20 -7.40 26.71 -16.55
CA LYS A 20 -8.34 27.51 -17.34
C LYS A 20 -9.76 27.20 -16.89
N GLN A 21 -10.66 28.18 -17.01
CA GLN A 21 -12.07 27.99 -16.68
C GLN A 21 -12.77 26.95 -17.59
N VAL A 22 -12.37 26.89 -18.86
CA VAL A 22 -12.91 25.94 -19.85
C VAL A 22 -11.75 25.45 -20.73
N TYR A 23 -11.72 24.14 -20.99
CA TYR A 23 -10.79 23.49 -21.91
C TYR A 23 -11.51 23.03 -23.18
N SER A 24 -10.81 23.09 -24.30
CA SER A 24 -11.32 22.79 -25.64
C SER A 24 -10.29 22.00 -26.45
N LYS A 25 -10.64 21.60 -27.69
CA LYS A 25 -9.69 20.96 -28.61
C LYS A 25 -8.44 21.81 -28.89
N LYS A 26 -8.52 23.15 -28.78
CA LYS A 26 -7.38 24.06 -28.97
C LYS A 26 -6.31 23.89 -27.89
N ASP A 27 -6.71 23.40 -26.72
CA ASP A 27 -5.83 23.21 -25.58
C ASP A 27 -5.01 21.92 -25.68
N LEU A 28 -5.32 21.04 -26.65
CA LEU A 28 -4.54 19.84 -26.99
C LEU A 28 -3.37 20.15 -27.95
N THR A 29 -2.86 21.38 -27.95
CA THR A 29 -1.74 21.76 -28.83
C THR A 29 -0.50 20.93 -28.51
N GLY A 30 0.04 20.22 -29.50
CA GLY A 30 1.22 19.34 -29.33
C GLY A 30 0.91 17.94 -28.80
N PHE A 31 -0.35 17.64 -28.45
CA PHE A 31 -0.80 16.32 -28.03
C PHE A 31 -1.15 15.44 -29.24
N THR A 32 -0.64 14.21 -29.25
CA THR A 32 -0.94 13.20 -30.26
C THR A 32 -1.48 11.94 -29.59
N ALA A 33 -2.75 11.61 -29.81
CA ALA A 33 -3.42 10.51 -29.11
C ALA A 33 -2.71 9.15 -29.25
N SER A 34 -2.19 8.82 -30.44
CA SER A 34 -1.47 7.55 -30.66
C SER A 34 -0.15 7.46 -29.90
N ARG A 35 0.53 8.60 -29.67
CA ARG A 35 1.81 8.68 -28.97
C ARG A 35 1.65 8.83 -27.47
N ASP A 36 0.81 9.78 -27.04
CA ASP A 36 0.75 10.23 -25.65
C ASP A 36 -0.32 9.49 -24.83
N LEU A 37 -1.35 8.95 -25.49
CA LEU A 37 -2.45 8.25 -24.85
C LEU A 37 -2.36 6.73 -25.07
N SER A 38 -2.20 6.30 -26.33
CA SER A 38 -2.10 4.89 -26.74
C SER A 38 -3.31 4.03 -26.28
N GLU A 39 -3.21 2.71 -26.47
CA GLU A 39 -4.19 1.72 -25.99
C GLU A 39 -3.82 1.21 -24.58
N PRO A 40 -4.78 0.75 -23.75
CA PRO A 40 -4.46 0.15 -22.46
C PRO A 40 -3.55 -1.07 -22.64
N GLY A 41 -2.55 -1.22 -21.76
CA GLY A 41 -1.54 -2.27 -21.86
C GLY A 41 -0.45 -2.03 -22.91
N LYS A 42 -0.42 -0.85 -23.55
CA LYS A 42 0.66 -0.46 -24.46
C LYS A 42 1.36 0.80 -23.94
N TYR A 43 2.67 0.89 -24.18
CA TYR A 43 3.43 2.10 -23.90
C TYR A 43 2.76 3.33 -24.58
N PRO A 44 2.68 4.50 -23.90
CA PRO A 44 3.26 4.85 -22.61
C PRO A 44 2.39 4.52 -21.38
N PHE A 45 1.40 3.63 -21.53
CA PHE A 45 0.51 3.14 -20.46
C PHE A 45 -0.39 4.21 -19.82
N THR A 46 -0.58 5.36 -20.48
CA THR A 46 -1.46 6.45 -20.01
C THR A 46 -2.88 5.97 -19.74
N ARG A 47 -3.37 4.97 -20.49
CA ARG A 47 -4.70 4.36 -20.28
C ARG A 47 -4.71 3.14 -19.34
N GLY A 48 -3.57 2.82 -18.72
CA GLY A 48 -3.41 1.72 -17.77
C GLY A 48 -2.40 0.66 -18.22
N LEU A 49 -1.83 -0.03 -17.24
CA LEU A 49 -0.78 -1.05 -17.42
C LEU A 49 -1.31 -2.35 -18.06
N TYR A 50 -2.58 -2.68 -17.87
CA TYR A 50 -3.19 -3.92 -18.36
C TYR A 50 -4.23 -3.64 -19.43
N SER A 51 -4.33 -4.49 -20.45
CA SER A 51 -5.26 -4.29 -21.58
C SER A 51 -6.74 -4.34 -21.18
N THR A 52 -7.08 -5.15 -20.17
CA THR A 52 -8.46 -5.33 -19.69
C THR A 52 -8.79 -4.54 -18.43
N MET A 53 -7.78 -4.02 -17.73
CA MET A 53 -7.91 -3.29 -16.46
C MET A 53 -8.94 -3.97 -15.52
N TYR A 54 -9.86 -3.17 -14.97
CA TYR A 54 -10.86 -3.60 -14.00
C TYR A 54 -11.99 -4.42 -14.60
N ARG A 55 -12.07 -4.59 -15.93
CA ARG A 55 -12.95 -5.57 -16.57
C ARG A 55 -12.37 -6.99 -16.48
N GLY A 56 -11.05 -7.12 -16.36
CA GLY A 56 -10.37 -8.39 -16.16
C GLY A 56 -10.20 -8.74 -14.69
N LYS A 57 -9.59 -7.84 -13.91
CA LYS A 57 -9.38 -8.00 -12.47
C LYS A 57 -9.55 -6.66 -11.77
N LEU A 58 -10.40 -6.61 -10.74
CA LEU A 58 -10.52 -5.43 -9.89
C LEU A 58 -9.20 -5.13 -9.17
N TRP A 59 -9.03 -3.89 -8.71
CA TRP A 59 -7.92 -3.55 -7.83
C TRP A 59 -7.99 -4.36 -6.53
N THR A 60 -6.84 -4.61 -5.91
CA THR A 60 -6.78 -5.24 -4.60
C THR A 60 -7.33 -4.28 -3.56
N MET A 61 -8.38 -4.69 -2.82
CA MET A 61 -8.82 -3.95 -1.64
C MET A 61 -7.86 -4.33 -0.51
N ARG A 62 -7.08 -3.36 -0.04
CA ARG A 62 -6.01 -3.59 0.95
C ARG A 62 -6.02 -2.46 1.97
N GLN A 63 -6.61 -2.71 3.14
CA GLN A 63 -6.55 -1.77 4.26
C GLN A 63 -5.23 -1.91 4.99
N TYR A 64 -4.60 -0.76 5.24
CA TYR A 64 -3.46 -0.63 6.15
C TYR A 64 -3.94 -0.82 7.59
N ALA A 65 -3.37 -1.81 8.28
CA ALA A 65 -3.76 -2.14 9.64
C ALA A 65 -2.59 -2.77 10.40
N GLY A 66 -2.62 -2.62 11.72
CA GLY A 66 -1.64 -3.13 12.67
C GLY A 66 -1.70 -2.24 13.91
N PHE A 67 -1.85 -2.85 15.08
CA PHE A 67 -1.86 -2.16 16.37
C PHE A 67 -1.71 -3.20 17.49
N GLY A 68 -1.00 -2.81 18.55
CA GLY A 68 -0.81 -3.62 19.74
C GLY A 68 0.00 -4.88 19.44
N THR A 69 -0.50 -5.99 19.97
CA THR A 69 0.14 -7.31 19.85
C THR A 69 -0.13 -7.99 18.51
N ALA A 70 0.66 -9.03 18.20
CA ALA A 70 0.44 -9.87 17.04
C ALA A 70 -0.94 -10.54 17.04
N GLU A 71 -1.47 -10.94 18.21
CA GLU A 71 -2.80 -11.53 18.36
C GLU A 71 -3.93 -10.55 18.02
N GLU A 72 -3.84 -9.32 18.51
CA GLU A 72 -4.82 -8.26 18.27
C GLU A 72 -4.84 -7.90 16.78
N SER A 73 -3.66 -7.73 16.19
CA SER A 73 -3.50 -7.48 14.76
C SER A 73 -4.00 -8.65 13.91
N ASN A 74 -3.70 -9.89 14.28
CA ASN A 74 -4.26 -11.08 13.60
C ASN A 74 -5.80 -11.09 13.62
N ARG A 75 -6.40 -10.78 14.77
CA ARG A 75 -7.87 -10.71 14.91
C ARG A 75 -8.43 -9.65 13.96
N ARG A 76 -7.78 -8.48 13.87
CA ARG A 76 -8.16 -7.41 12.95
C ARG A 76 -8.04 -7.85 11.48
N TYR A 77 -6.96 -8.52 11.10
CA TYR A 77 -6.79 -9.02 9.73
C TYR A 77 -7.85 -10.04 9.34
N ARG A 78 -8.14 -11.01 10.20
CA ARG A 78 -9.20 -11.99 9.94
C ARG A 78 -10.58 -11.33 9.85
N PHE A 79 -10.86 -10.33 10.69
CA PHE A 79 -12.07 -9.53 10.56
C PHE A 79 -12.14 -8.84 9.19
N LEU A 80 -11.09 -8.13 8.77
CA LEU A 80 -11.06 -7.42 7.50
C LEU A 80 -11.21 -8.37 6.29
N LEU A 81 -10.53 -9.51 6.29
CA LEU A 81 -10.69 -10.54 5.28
C LEU A 81 -12.14 -11.06 5.22
N SER A 82 -12.80 -11.23 6.38
CA SER A 82 -14.21 -11.62 6.43
C SER A 82 -15.17 -10.57 5.87
N GLN A 83 -14.74 -9.30 5.81
CA GLN A 83 -15.50 -8.18 5.23
C GLN A 83 -15.18 -7.96 3.74
N GLY A 84 -14.43 -8.87 3.09
CA GLY A 84 -14.16 -8.82 1.65
C GLY A 84 -12.82 -8.18 1.26
N GLN A 85 -11.93 -7.90 2.21
CA GLN A 85 -10.56 -7.49 1.91
C GLN A 85 -9.82 -8.61 1.14
N THR A 86 -9.06 -8.26 0.10
CA THR A 86 -8.41 -9.22 -0.81
C THR A 86 -6.88 -9.28 -0.69
N GLY A 87 -6.30 -8.47 0.21
CA GLY A 87 -4.88 -8.55 0.59
C GLY A 87 -4.64 -7.83 1.91
N ILE A 88 -3.56 -8.15 2.63
CA ILE A 88 -3.21 -7.53 3.93
C ILE A 88 -2.12 -6.46 3.72
N SER A 89 -2.21 -5.32 4.41
CA SER A 89 -1.10 -4.37 4.53
C SER A 89 -0.80 -4.15 6.00
N ILE A 90 0.45 -4.38 6.39
CA ILE A 90 0.88 -4.42 7.79
C ILE A 90 1.53 -3.10 8.18
N ALA A 91 1.02 -2.51 9.26
CA ALA A 91 1.63 -1.40 9.98
C ALA A 91 2.46 -1.94 11.15
N PHE A 92 3.75 -1.61 11.19
CA PHE A 92 4.64 -1.97 12.31
C PHE A 92 4.77 -0.82 13.29
N ASP A 93 5.01 -1.13 14.55
CA ASP A 93 5.29 -0.09 15.54
C ASP A 93 6.65 0.60 15.30
N LEU A 94 6.94 1.64 16.07
CA LEU A 94 8.18 2.40 15.90
C LEU A 94 9.44 1.58 16.26
N PRO A 95 9.48 0.83 17.40
CA PRO A 95 10.59 -0.07 17.71
C PRO A 95 10.96 -1.03 16.58
N THR A 96 9.97 -1.76 16.03
CA THR A 96 10.18 -2.71 14.93
C THR A 96 10.73 -2.02 13.68
N GLN A 97 10.28 -0.79 13.39
CA GLN A 97 10.78 0.01 12.26
C GLN A 97 12.22 0.47 12.46
N LEU A 98 12.63 0.71 13.71
CA LEU A 98 13.98 1.13 14.07
C LEU A 98 14.95 -0.05 14.28
N GLY A 99 14.44 -1.28 14.37
CA GLY A 99 15.24 -2.48 14.64
C GLY A 99 15.60 -2.64 16.11
N LEU A 100 14.72 -2.18 16.99
CA LEU A 100 14.82 -2.35 18.42
C LEU A 100 13.81 -3.40 18.87
N ASP A 101 14.22 -4.29 19.77
CA ASP A 101 13.32 -5.20 20.45
C ASP A 101 12.43 -4.42 21.43
N SER A 102 11.26 -4.99 21.76
CA SER A 102 10.28 -4.35 22.64
C SER A 102 10.79 -4.08 24.06
N ASP A 103 11.85 -4.75 24.52
CA ASP A 103 12.49 -4.55 25.82
C ASP A 103 13.68 -3.58 25.78
N ASP A 104 14.04 -3.04 24.61
CA ASP A 104 15.06 -1.99 24.51
C ASP A 104 14.59 -0.73 25.28
N PRO A 105 15.47 -0.08 26.08
CA PRO A 105 15.11 1.13 26.82
C PRO A 105 14.51 2.25 25.96
N LEU A 106 14.89 2.36 24.68
CA LEU A 106 14.35 3.35 23.74
C LEU A 106 12.97 3.00 23.19
N SER A 107 12.54 1.75 23.34
CA SER A 107 11.21 1.27 22.91
C SER A 107 10.10 1.66 23.89
N HIS A 108 10.45 2.08 25.11
CA HIS A 108 9.51 2.36 26.18
C HIS A 108 8.44 3.39 25.76
N GLY A 109 7.17 2.97 25.84
CA GLY A 109 6.02 3.83 25.50
C GLY A 109 5.65 3.87 24.01
N GLU A 110 6.40 3.18 23.15
CA GLU A 110 6.15 3.12 21.70
C GLU A 110 5.78 1.71 21.19
N VAL A 111 6.03 0.67 21.99
CA VAL A 111 5.67 -0.73 21.69
C VAL A 111 4.17 -0.85 21.39
N GLY A 112 3.82 -1.35 20.20
CA GLY A 112 2.44 -1.60 19.77
C GLY A 112 1.57 -0.37 19.56
N LYS A 113 2.10 0.86 19.71
CA LYS A 113 1.28 2.09 19.76
C LYS A 113 0.79 2.58 18.41
N VAL A 114 1.61 2.46 17.37
CA VAL A 114 1.30 2.95 16.01
C VAL A 114 1.25 1.84 14.98
N GLY A 115 1.45 0.59 15.42
CA GLY A 115 1.51 -0.59 14.58
C GLY A 115 1.63 -1.83 15.44
N VAL A 116 1.82 -2.99 14.81
CA VAL A 116 2.09 -4.24 15.51
C VAL A 116 3.56 -4.31 15.95
N ALA A 117 3.80 -4.76 17.18
CA ALA A 117 5.15 -5.08 17.66
C ALA A 117 5.60 -6.45 17.13
N ILE A 118 6.81 -6.54 16.57
CA ILE A 118 7.42 -7.78 16.09
C ILE A 118 8.88 -7.80 16.53
N ASP A 119 9.20 -8.69 17.47
CA ASP A 119 10.57 -8.89 17.94
C ASP A 119 11.18 -10.16 17.32
N SER A 120 10.32 -11.14 16.99
CA SER A 120 10.75 -12.49 16.65
C SER A 120 9.91 -13.17 15.55
N LEU A 121 10.37 -14.35 15.13
CA LEU A 121 9.58 -15.22 14.25
C LEU A 121 8.27 -15.68 14.90
N GLU A 122 8.23 -15.82 16.24
CA GLU A 122 7.02 -16.23 16.95
C GLU A 122 5.89 -15.21 16.76
N ASP A 123 6.22 -13.91 16.77
CA ASP A 123 5.23 -12.85 16.55
C ASP A 123 4.67 -12.90 15.13
N ILE A 124 5.51 -13.15 14.12
CA ILE A 124 5.07 -13.37 12.74
C ILE A 124 4.18 -14.62 12.61
N GLU A 125 4.51 -15.70 13.32
CA GLU A 125 3.69 -16.91 13.37
C GLU A 125 2.28 -16.64 13.92
N ILE A 126 2.21 -15.87 15.01
CA ILE A 126 0.96 -15.42 15.65
C ILE A 126 0.20 -14.49 14.71
N LEU A 127 0.88 -13.50 14.13
CA LEU A 127 0.30 -12.48 13.26
C LEU A 127 -0.46 -13.09 12.08
N PHE A 128 0.07 -14.18 11.52
CA PHE A 128 -0.52 -14.90 10.39
C PHE A 128 -1.23 -16.19 10.79
N LYS A 129 -1.49 -16.43 12.08
CA LYS A 129 -2.19 -17.62 12.55
C LYS A 129 -3.55 -17.75 11.87
N ARG A 130 -3.82 -18.91 11.27
CA ARG A 130 -5.05 -19.20 10.49
C ARG A 130 -5.29 -18.30 9.26
N ILE A 131 -4.24 -17.68 8.73
CA ILE A 131 -4.29 -16.92 7.47
C ILE A 131 -3.55 -17.73 6.38
N PRO A 132 -4.19 -18.05 5.25
CA PRO A 132 -3.58 -18.85 4.17
C PRO A 132 -2.67 -17.99 3.30
N LEU A 133 -1.35 -18.06 3.52
CA LEU A 133 -0.34 -17.22 2.88
C LEU A 133 -0.27 -17.37 1.34
N ASP A 134 -0.71 -18.50 0.80
CA ASP A 134 -0.74 -18.82 -0.62
C ASP A 134 -1.97 -18.26 -1.35
N LYS A 135 -2.97 -17.76 -0.61
CA LYS A 135 -4.24 -17.25 -1.16
C LYS A 135 -4.41 -15.75 -1.02
N ILE A 136 -3.58 -15.11 -0.22
CA ILE A 136 -3.62 -13.67 0.00
C ILE A 136 -2.30 -13.02 -0.41
N SER A 137 -2.38 -11.79 -0.89
CA SER A 137 -1.19 -10.96 -1.07
C SER A 137 -0.93 -10.18 0.22
N VAL A 138 0.34 -10.08 0.60
CA VAL A 138 0.79 -9.36 1.80
C VAL A 138 1.72 -8.23 1.37
N SER A 139 1.44 -7.04 1.88
CA SER A 139 2.32 -5.88 1.81
C SER A 139 2.75 -5.50 3.23
N MET A 140 4.00 -5.14 3.38
CA MET A 140 4.62 -4.82 4.66
C MET A 140 5.22 -3.41 4.54
N THR A 141 4.67 -2.44 5.26
CA THR A 141 5.19 -1.07 5.24
C THR A 141 6.37 -0.97 6.18
N ILE A 142 7.52 -1.39 5.69
CA ILE A 142 8.77 -1.48 6.45
C ILE A 142 9.95 -1.08 5.57
N ASN A 143 10.94 -0.42 6.15
CA ASN A 143 12.08 0.14 5.42
C ASN A 143 13.41 -0.44 5.95
N SER A 144 14.00 0.18 6.97
CA SER A 144 15.34 -0.16 7.49
C SER A 144 15.48 -1.62 7.90
N THR A 145 14.44 -2.21 8.47
CA THR A 145 14.41 -3.61 8.92
C THR A 145 13.73 -4.56 7.93
N ALA A 146 13.47 -4.12 6.69
CA ALA A 146 12.74 -4.92 5.69
C ALA A 146 13.36 -6.29 5.43
N ALA A 147 14.68 -6.40 5.38
CA ALA A 147 15.36 -7.68 5.17
C ALA A 147 15.08 -8.69 6.30
N ILE A 148 15.01 -8.22 7.55
CA ILE A 148 14.77 -9.05 8.73
C ILE A 148 13.30 -9.53 8.72
N ILE A 149 12.36 -8.61 8.56
CA ILE A 149 10.93 -8.93 8.51
C ILE A 149 10.60 -9.86 7.33
N LEU A 150 11.22 -9.61 6.16
CA LEU A 150 11.07 -10.49 5.00
C LEU A 150 11.63 -11.89 5.29
N ALA A 151 12.79 -12.00 5.95
CA ALA A 151 13.37 -13.29 6.32
C ALA A 151 12.44 -14.07 7.27
N MET A 152 11.88 -13.41 8.28
CA MET A 152 10.91 -14.03 9.19
C MET A 152 9.64 -14.50 8.45
N TYR A 153 9.13 -13.68 7.54
CA TYR A 153 7.96 -14.03 6.75
C TYR A 153 8.21 -15.22 5.80
N LEU A 154 9.39 -15.31 5.20
CA LEU A 154 9.80 -16.45 4.39
C LEU A 154 10.01 -17.71 5.24
N ALA A 155 10.61 -17.58 6.43
CA ALA A 155 10.77 -18.68 7.38
C ALA A 155 9.39 -19.24 7.82
N LEU A 156 8.41 -18.37 8.06
CA LEU A 156 7.03 -18.79 8.30
C LEU A 156 6.45 -19.58 7.12
N ALA A 157 6.65 -19.08 5.89
CA ALA A 157 6.14 -19.75 4.70
C ALA A 157 6.76 -21.14 4.53
N GLU A 158 8.08 -21.27 4.72
CA GLU A 158 8.79 -22.54 4.71
C GLU A 158 8.29 -23.50 5.80
N LYS A 159 8.11 -23.02 7.04
CA LYS A 159 7.55 -23.79 8.15
C LYS A 159 6.14 -24.32 7.86
N ARG A 160 5.36 -23.61 7.04
CA ARG A 160 4.01 -24.02 6.58
C ARG A 160 4.02 -24.77 5.25
N GLU A 161 5.19 -25.21 4.79
CA GLU A 161 5.39 -25.89 3.49
C GLU A 161 4.85 -25.10 2.29
N THR A 162 4.65 -23.79 2.46
CA THR A 162 4.25 -22.87 1.42
C THR A 162 5.52 -22.41 0.73
N ARG A 163 5.87 -23.05 -0.40
CA ARG A 163 7.08 -22.68 -1.17
C ARG A 163 7.13 -21.16 -1.37
N SER A 164 8.30 -20.56 -1.17
CA SER A 164 8.53 -19.10 -1.31
C SER A 164 7.96 -18.51 -2.62
N LYS A 165 8.01 -19.27 -3.73
CA LYS A 165 7.43 -18.88 -5.03
C LYS A 165 5.90 -18.74 -5.06
N ARG A 166 5.19 -19.22 -4.04
CA ARG A 166 3.72 -19.14 -3.92
C ARG A 166 3.27 -18.02 -3.00
N VAL A 167 4.21 -17.31 -2.40
CA VAL A 167 3.88 -16.21 -1.51
C VAL A 167 3.91 -14.91 -2.31
N HIS A 168 2.81 -14.17 -2.29
CA HIS A 168 2.67 -12.92 -3.01
C HIS A 168 3.04 -11.74 -2.10
N ILE A 169 4.25 -11.23 -2.27
CA ILE A 169 4.78 -10.07 -1.53
C ILE A 169 4.78 -8.86 -2.46
N GLU A 170 4.18 -7.78 -1.99
CA GLU A 170 4.14 -6.49 -2.68
C GLU A 170 4.80 -5.42 -1.80
N SER A 171 5.65 -4.59 -2.40
CA SER A 171 6.23 -3.40 -1.75
C SER A 171 5.21 -2.29 -1.65
#